data_AF-A0A443PAR4-F1
#
_entry.id   AF-A0A443PAR4-F1
#
_cell.length_a   1.000
_cell.length_b   1.000
_cell.length_c   1.000
_cell.angle_alpha   90.00
_cell.angle_beta   90.00
_cell.angle_gamma   90.00
#
_symmetry.space_group_name_H-M   'P 1'
#
loop_
_entity.id
_entity.type
_entity.pdbx_description
1 polymer ?
#
loop_
_entity_poly.entity_id
_entity_poly.type
_entity_poly.pdbx_seq_one_letter_code
_entity_poly.pdbx_strand_id
1 'polypeptide(L)'
;MEHVQLLAPPAPLQMRLMLQATDDLPLNIGFTGKGNSAKQDGLPEIIKAGAMGLKLHEDWGSTPAAIDNCLTVAEQYDIPVNIHTDTLNESGCVEHTIAAFKQRTIHTYHR
;
A
#
# COMPACT_ATOMS: atom_id res chain seq x y z
N MET A 1 13.07 14.11 10.00
CA MET A 1 12.05 13.44 10.82
C MET A 1 11.93 12.03 10.28
N GLU A 2 12.41 11.03 11.01
CA GLU A 2 12.33 9.64 10.57
C GLU A 2 10.89 9.15 10.75
N HIS A 3 10.16 8.99 9.64
CA HIS A 3 8.87 8.33 9.64
C HIS A 3 9.11 6.83 9.57
N VAL A 4 8.81 6.10 10.65
CA VAL A 4 8.84 4.63 10.62
C VAL A 4 7.51 4.15 10.04
N GLN A 5 7.53 3.74 8.78
CA GLN A 5 6.36 3.17 8.09
C GLN A 5 6.29 1.68 8.39
N LEU A 6 5.43 1.29 9.36
CA LEU A 6 5.32 -0.09 9.84
C LEU A 6 4.32 -0.91 9.00
N LEU A 7 4.61 -2.22 8.94
CA LEU A 7 4.04 -3.23 8.03
C LEU A 7 2.52 -3.29 7.99
N ALA A 8 2.02 -3.70 6.81
CA ALA A 8 0.64 -3.64 6.34
C ALA A 8 -0.37 -4.48 7.15
N PRO A 9 -1.10 -3.92 8.13
CA PRO A 9 -2.16 -4.65 8.82
C PRO A 9 -3.27 -4.93 7.78
N PRO A 10 -3.62 -6.20 7.51
CA PRO A 10 -4.59 -6.51 6.46
C PRO A 10 -6.04 -6.21 6.87
N ALA A 11 -6.34 -6.04 8.16
CA ALA A 11 -7.72 -5.89 8.64
C ALA A 11 -7.92 -4.64 9.53
N PRO A 12 -9.11 -4.01 9.50
CA PRO A 12 -9.46 -2.86 10.34
C PRO A 12 -9.22 -3.06 11.84
N LEU A 13 -9.48 -4.28 12.34
CA LEU A 13 -9.24 -4.59 13.76
C LEU A 13 -7.76 -4.49 14.11
N GLN A 14 -6.87 -5.02 13.25
CA GLN A 14 -5.44 -4.96 13.47
C GLN A 14 -4.93 -3.52 13.36
N MET A 15 -5.46 -2.73 12.42
CA MET A 15 -5.14 -1.30 12.34
C MET A 15 -5.43 -0.59 13.66
N ARG A 16 -6.63 -0.78 14.23
CA ARG A 16 -6.99 -0.23 15.54
C ARG A 16 -6.03 -0.68 16.64
N LEU A 17 -5.72 -1.98 16.69
CA LEU A 17 -4.82 -2.52 17.71
C LEU A 17 -3.40 -1.97 17.58
N MET A 18 -2.90 -1.80 16.36
CA MET A 18 -1.56 -1.24 16.12
C MET A 18 -1.50 0.23 16.53
N LEU A 19 -2.51 1.02 16.19
CA LEU A 19 -2.62 2.42 16.65
C LEU A 19 -2.61 2.51 18.18
N GLN A 20 -3.42 1.68 18.85
CA GLN A 20 -3.46 1.62 20.32
C GLN A 20 -2.13 1.15 20.93
N ALA A 21 -1.48 0.15 20.32
CA ALA A 21 -0.22 -0.39 20.81
C ALA A 21 0.95 0.61 20.74
N THR A 22 0.82 1.64 19.90
CA THR A 22 1.85 2.65 19.69
C THR A 22 1.55 4.02 20.29
N ASP A 23 0.42 4.18 20.98
CA ASP A 23 -0.08 5.48 21.48
C ASP A 23 0.87 6.13 22.51
N ASP A 24 1.56 5.31 23.30
CA ASP A 24 2.50 5.77 24.34
C ASP A 24 3.95 5.92 23.84
N LEU A 25 4.23 5.60 22.56
CA LEU A 25 5.58 5.74 22.02
C LEU A 25 5.86 7.21 21.67
N PRO A 26 7.02 7.78 22.07
CA PRO A 26 7.37 9.16 21.75
C PRO A 26 7.88 9.31 20.30
N LEU A 27 7.16 8.71 19.33
CA LEU A 27 7.49 8.66 17.92
C LEU A 27 6.23 8.92 17.08
N ASN A 28 6.40 9.60 15.95
CA ASN A 28 5.34 9.73 14.95
C ASN A 28 5.28 8.44 14.12
N ILE A 29 4.18 7.70 14.23
CA ILE A 29 4.02 6.39 13.58
C ILE A 29 2.87 6.44 12.58
N GLY A 30 3.13 5.94 11.38
CA GLY A 30 2.14 5.77 10.32
C GLY A 30 2.10 4.33 9.84
N PHE A 31 0.90 3.76 9.75
CA PHE A 31 0.69 2.41 9.23
C PHE A 31 0.18 2.47 7.80
N THR A 32 0.70 1.58 6.95
CA THR A 32 0.14 1.36 5.61
C THR A 32 -0.84 0.20 5.62
N GLY A 33 -1.83 0.16 4.74
CA GLY A 33 -2.69 -1.01 4.53
C GLY A 33 -2.14 -1.92 3.43
N LYS A 34 -2.65 -3.15 3.31
CA LYS A 34 -2.36 -4.01 2.16
C LYS A 34 -3.06 -3.45 0.91
N GLY A 35 -2.29 -3.11 -0.12
CA GLY A 35 -2.79 -2.54 -1.38
C GLY A 35 -3.10 -3.57 -2.46
N ASN A 36 -2.67 -4.83 -2.30
CA ASN A 36 -2.86 -5.88 -3.30
C ASN A 36 -4.31 -6.38 -3.33
N SER A 37 -5.11 -5.81 -4.22
CA SER A 37 -6.43 -6.31 -4.63
C SER A 37 -6.71 -5.87 -6.06
N ALA A 38 -7.29 -6.73 -6.89
CA ALA A 38 -7.76 -6.38 -8.23
C ALA A 38 -9.15 -5.71 -8.23
N LYS A 39 -9.77 -5.57 -7.04
CA LYS A 39 -11.06 -4.88 -6.82
C LYS A 39 -10.92 -3.88 -5.69
N GLN A 40 -11.80 -2.87 -5.68
CA GLN A 40 -11.75 -1.85 -4.64
C GLN A 40 -12.08 -2.42 -3.26
N ASP A 41 -12.85 -3.52 -3.18
CA ASP A 41 -13.27 -4.16 -1.95
C ASP A 41 -12.12 -4.33 -0.94
N GLY A 42 -12.28 -3.80 0.27
CA GLY A 42 -11.32 -3.88 1.37
C GLY A 42 -10.33 -2.72 1.45
N LEU A 43 -10.02 -2.05 0.33
CA LEU A 43 -9.05 -0.93 0.33
C LEU A 43 -9.63 0.33 1.01
N PRO A 44 -10.85 0.80 0.67
CA PRO A 44 -11.51 1.88 1.42
C PRO A 44 -11.63 1.60 2.92
N GLU A 45 -11.92 0.36 3.31
CA GLU A 45 -12.13 -0.03 4.69
C GLU A 45 -10.86 0.08 5.52
N ILE A 46 -9.71 -0.37 4.99
CA ILE A 46 -8.44 -0.28 5.72
C ILE A 46 -7.95 1.17 5.81
N ILE A 47 -8.21 1.99 4.79
CA ILE A 47 -7.92 3.44 4.81
C ILE A 47 -8.76 4.13 5.89
N LYS A 48 -10.08 3.91 5.90
CA LYS A 48 -10.98 4.45 6.92
C LYS A 48 -10.67 3.95 8.34
N ALA A 49 -10.01 2.79 8.47
CA ALA A 49 -9.56 2.26 9.74
C ALA A 49 -8.30 2.96 10.29
N GLY A 50 -7.59 3.74 9.47
CA GLY A 50 -6.42 4.52 9.90
C GLY A 50 -5.14 4.32 9.07
N ALA A 51 -5.19 3.55 7.97
CA ALA A 51 -4.03 3.46 7.08
C ALA A 51 -3.75 4.83 6.41
N MET A 52 -2.52 5.32 6.54
CA MET A 52 -2.06 6.57 5.92
C MET A 52 -1.49 6.39 4.50
N GLY A 53 -1.50 5.16 3.99
CA GLY A 53 -1.00 4.78 2.68
C GLY A 53 -1.26 3.31 2.40
N LEU A 54 -0.97 2.85 1.19
CA LEU A 54 -1.10 1.44 0.81
C LEU A 54 0.25 0.85 0.37
N LYS A 55 0.48 -0.42 0.67
CA LYS A 55 1.66 -1.17 0.21
C LYS A 55 1.25 -2.24 -0.80
N LEU A 56 1.80 -2.15 -2.00
CA LEU A 56 1.84 -3.23 -2.99
C LEU A 56 3.10 -4.08 -2.75
N HIS A 57 2.95 -5.39 -2.60
CA HIS A 57 4.06 -6.33 -2.43
C HIS A 57 3.90 -7.58 -3.29
N GLU A 58 4.98 -8.09 -3.86
CA GLU A 58 4.94 -9.25 -4.76
C GLU A 58 4.43 -10.52 -4.09
N ASP A 59 4.77 -10.74 -2.81
CA ASP A 59 4.25 -11.84 -1.97
C ASP A 59 2.71 -11.90 -1.91
N TRP A 60 2.02 -10.80 -2.23
CA TRP A 60 0.56 -10.72 -2.31
C TRP A 60 0.04 -10.54 -3.75
N GLY A 61 0.92 -10.63 -4.75
CA GLY A 61 0.66 -10.41 -6.17
C GLY A 61 0.70 -8.93 -6.57
N SER A 62 1.87 -8.41 -6.95
CA SER A 62 2.06 -7.05 -7.49
C SER A 62 1.73 -6.97 -8.99
N THR A 63 0.57 -7.51 -9.39
CA THR A 63 0.15 -7.58 -10.80
C THR A 63 -0.32 -6.22 -11.33
N PRO A 64 -0.33 -5.98 -12.66
CA PRO A 64 -0.86 -4.75 -13.26
C PRO A 64 -2.28 -4.39 -12.81
N ALA A 65 -3.15 -5.38 -12.61
CA ALA A 65 -4.52 -5.16 -12.13
C ALA A 65 -4.56 -4.68 -10.68
N ALA A 66 -3.72 -5.25 -9.81
CA ALA A 66 -3.61 -4.80 -8.42
C ALA A 66 -3.00 -3.40 -8.32
N ILE A 67 -1.97 -3.11 -9.14
CA ILE A 67 -1.34 -1.80 -9.25
C ILE A 67 -2.38 -0.75 -9.66
N ASP A 68 -3.12 -1.00 -10.74
CA ASP A 68 -4.09 -0.05 -11.29
C ASP A 68 -5.22 0.27 -10.32
N ASN A 69 -5.77 -0.76 -9.67
CA ASN A 69 -6.83 -0.61 -8.70
C ASN A 69 -6.35 0.11 -7.43
N CYS A 70 -5.17 -0.25 -6.90
CA CYS A 70 -4.59 0.40 -5.72
C CYS A 70 -4.36 1.91 -5.96
N LEU A 71 -3.77 2.28 -7.10
CA LEU A 71 -3.55 3.69 -7.46
C LEU A 71 -4.87 4.44 -7.67
N THR A 72 -5.88 3.80 -8.26
CA THR A 72 -7.22 4.39 -8.43
C THR A 72 -7.88 4.69 -7.08
N VAL A 73 -7.73 3.81 -6.09
CA VAL A 73 -8.22 4.07 -4.72
C VAL A 73 -7.37 5.15 -4.06
N ALA A 74 -6.05 5.11 -4.20
CA ALA A 74 -5.16 6.10 -3.59
C ALA A 74 -5.48 7.53 -4.02
N GLU A 75 -5.80 7.77 -5.29
CA GLU A 75 -6.23 9.09 -5.79
C GLU A 75 -7.54 9.57 -5.16
N GLN A 76 -8.48 8.67 -4.86
CA GLN A 76 -9.76 9.04 -4.23
C GLN A 76 -9.60 9.47 -2.77
N TYR A 77 -8.57 8.96 -2.09
CA TYR A 77 -8.34 9.19 -0.66
C TYR A 77 -7.13 10.10 -0.37
N ASP A 78 -6.43 10.55 -1.41
CA ASP A 78 -5.22 11.39 -1.33
C ASP A 78 -4.15 10.79 -0.40
N ILE A 79 -3.79 9.53 -0.65
CA ILE A 79 -2.78 8.79 0.13
C ILE A 79 -1.64 8.28 -0.75
N PRO A 80 -0.40 8.16 -0.23
CA PRO A 80 0.70 7.55 -0.95
C PRO A 80 0.50 6.04 -1.16
N VAL A 81 1.04 5.55 -2.27
CA VAL A 81 1.22 4.11 -2.53
C VAL A 81 2.70 3.79 -2.55
N ASN A 82 3.09 2.80 -1.76
CA ASN A 82 4.41 2.21 -1.77
C ASN A 82 4.39 0.90 -2.57
N ILE A 83 5.43 0.59 -3.33
CA ILE A 83 5.50 -0.65 -4.11
C ILE A 83 6.82 -1.40 -3.96
N HIS A 84 6.68 -2.71 -3.75
CA HIS A 84 7.68 -3.75 -4.02
C HIS A 84 7.16 -4.54 -5.24
N THR A 85 7.89 -4.43 -6.35
CA THR A 85 7.45 -4.92 -7.68
C THR A 85 7.59 -6.42 -7.83
N ASP A 86 6.98 -6.98 -8.87
CA ASP A 86 7.09 -8.39 -9.27
C ASP A 86 8.54 -8.74 -9.66
N THR A 87 9.30 -9.34 -8.74
CA THR A 87 10.72 -9.68 -8.99
C THR A 87 10.85 -10.80 -10.01
N LEU A 88 9.87 -11.70 -10.03
CA LEU A 88 9.86 -12.87 -10.91
C LEU A 88 9.50 -12.51 -12.36
N ASN A 89 8.96 -11.32 -12.59
CA ASN A 89 8.33 -10.92 -13.85
C ASN A 89 7.19 -11.88 -14.25
N GLU A 90 6.47 -12.45 -13.28
CA GLU A 90 5.38 -13.41 -13.52
C GLU A 90 4.26 -12.77 -14.36
N SER A 91 3.91 -11.54 -14.01
CA SER A 91 2.84 -10.77 -14.66
C SER A 91 3.34 -9.81 -15.74
N GLY A 92 4.64 -9.80 -15.99
CA GLY A 92 5.32 -8.98 -16.99
C GLY A 92 6.62 -8.36 -16.45
N CYS A 93 7.49 -7.95 -17.37
CA CYS A 93 8.70 -7.20 -17.06
C CYS A 93 8.42 -5.79 -16.50
N VAL A 94 9.47 -5.10 -16.04
CA VAL A 94 9.39 -3.78 -15.39
C VAL A 94 8.60 -2.73 -16.19
N GLU A 95 8.70 -2.74 -17.52
CA GLU A 95 7.98 -1.84 -18.42
C GLU A 95 6.46 -2.00 -18.32
N HIS A 96 5.97 -3.20 -18.05
CA HIS A 96 4.54 -3.47 -17.85
C HIS A 96 4.07 -2.92 -16.50
N THR A 97 4.91 -3.04 -15.47
CA THR A 97 4.67 -2.42 -14.16
C THR A 97 4.63 -0.88 -14.28
N ILE A 98 5.58 -0.29 -15.00
CA ILE A 98 5.60 1.17 -15.26
C ILE A 98 4.36 1.61 -16.03
N ALA A 99 3.95 0.85 -17.06
CA ALA A 99 2.74 1.13 -17.82
C ALA A 99 1.49 1.08 -16.92
N ALA A 100 1.41 0.14 -15.98
CA ALA A 100 0.30 0.03 -15.03
C ALA A 100 0.18 1.25 -14.08
N PHE A 101 1.28 1.98 -13.84
CA PHE A 101 1.22 3.22 -13.06
C PHE A 101 0.38 4.30 -13.73
N LYS A 102 0.29 4.31 -15.07
CA LYS A 102 -0.44 5.33 -15.86
C LYS A 102 -0.05 6.75 -15.47
N GLN A 103 1.24 6.97 -15.22
CA GLN A 103 1.82 8.25 -14.79
C GLN A 103 1.30 8.79 -13.44
N ARG A 104 0.63 7.97 -12.62
CA ARG A 104 0.21 8.34 -11.26
C ARG A 104 1.39 8.26 -10.28
N THR A 105 1.31 9.06 -9.22
CA THR A 105 2.35 9.11 -8.18
C THR A 105 2.45 7.78 -7.43
N ILE A 106 3.68 7.27 -7.29
CA ILE A 106 3.98 6.05 -6.55
C ILE A 106 5.38 6.12 -5.94
N HIS A 107 5.56 5.60 -4.74
CA HIS A 107 6.85 5.51 -4.07
C HIS A 107 7.41 4.09 -4.19
N THR A 108 8.56 3.99 -4.81
CA THR A 108 9.18 2.71 -5.14
C THR A 108 10.24 2.36 -4.11
N TYR A 109 9.99 1.32 -3.32
CA TYR A 109 10.91 0.91 -2.26
C TYR A 109 12.18 0.29 -2.85
N HIS A 110 13.28 0.38 -2.06
CA HIS A 110 14.58 -0.28 -2.31
C HIS A 110 14.98 -0.25 -3.78
N ARG A 111 15.00 0.97 -4.33
CA ARG A 111 15.50 1.32 -5.66
C ARG A 111 16.98 1.65 -5.61
#